data_AF-A0A9N7RQ48-F1
#
_entry.id   AF-A0A9N7RQ48-F1
#
_cell.length_a   1.000
_cell.length_b   1.000
_cell.length_c   1.000
_cell.angle_alpha   90.00
_cell.angle_beta   90.00
_cell.angle_gamma   90.00
#
_symmetry.space_group_name_H-M   'P 1'
#
loop_
_entity.id
_entity.type
_entity.pdbx_description
1 polymer ?
#
loop_
_entity_poly.entity_id
_entity_poly.type
_entity_poly.pdbx_seq_one_letter_code
_entity_poly.pdbx_strand_id
1 'polypeptide(L)'
;MHPPLSIHRHPMCAEVIEEFQKCHIDHPLGKFFGHCTNLKIKLDRCFREEKAVKRKANFEASKKLKERLKAQRTENRVLGDGNNFAQA
;
A
#
# COMPACT_ATOMS: atom_id res chain seq x y z
N MET A 1 8.57 -9.73 -12.96
CA MET A 1 7.34 -10.05 -12.20
C MET A 1 6.58 -8.76 -11.92
N HIS A 2 5.44 -8.51 -12.60
CA HIS A 2 4.53 -7.41 -12.25
C HIS A 2 3.45 -7.95 -11.29
N PRO A 3 2.98 -7.17 -10.30
CA PRO A 3 1.81 -7.51 -9.50
C PRO A 3 0.54 -7.65 -10.36
N PRO A 4 -0.51 -8.34 -9.89
CA PRO A 4 -1.77 -8.44 -10.62
C PRO A 4 -2.35 -7.05 -10.91
N LEU A 5 -2.70 -6.81 -12.19
CA LEU A 5 -3.18 -5.54 -12.78
C LEU A 5 -4.62 -5.17 -12.34
N SER A 6 -4.94 -5.35 -11.06
CA SER A 6 -6.25 -5.02 -10.52
C SER A 6 -6.41 -3.50 -10.41
N ILE A 7 -7.13 -2.88 -11.36
CA ILE A 7 -7.36 -1.43 -11.45
C ILE A 7 -7.87 -0.85 -10.12
N HIS A 8 -8.81 -1.54 -9.46
CA HIS A 8 -9.36 -1.12 -8.17
C HIS A 8 -8.33 -1.00 -7.03
N ARG A 9 -7.15 -1.62 -7.14
CA ARG A 9 -6.10 -1.57 -6.10
C ARG A 9 -5.09 -0.45 -6.34
N HIS A 10 -5.06 0.11 -7.55
CA HIS A 10 -4.00 0.98 -8.06
C HIS A 10 -4.57 2.25 -8.72
N PRO A 11 -5.31 3.11 -7.99
CA PRO A 11 -5.95 4.29 -8.57
C PRO A 11 -4.95 5.29 -9.20
N MET A 12 -3.71 5.37 -8.68
CA MET A 12 -2.69 6.28 -9.25
C MET A 12 -2.09 5.78 -10.57
N CYS A 13 -2.27 4.50 -10.90
CA CYS A 13 -1.67 3.87 -12.08
C CYS A 13 -2.73 3.40 -13.09
N ALA A 14 -3.99 3.81 -12.92
CA ALA A 14 -5.12 3.34 -13.74
C ALA A 14 -4.89 3.60 -15.24
N GLU A 15 -4.45 4.81 -15.61
CA GLU A 15 -4.19 5.19 -17.00
C GLU A 15 -3.11 4.30 -17.65
N VAL A 16 -2.00 4.04 -16.93
CA VAL A 16 -0.90 3.20 -17.43
C VAL A 16 -1.32 1.73 -17.56
N ILE A 17 -2.22 1.26 -16.68
CA ILE A 17 -2.81 -0.08 -16.78
C ILE A 17 -3.68 -0.19 -18.03
N GLU A 18 -4.51 0.81 -18.32
CA GLU A 18 -5.35 0.81 -19.51
C GLU A 18 -4.53 0.80 -20.80
N GLU A 19 -3.48 1.62 -20.90
CA GLU A 19 -2.57 1.62 -22.05
C GLU A 19 -1.89 0.26 -22.23
N PHE A 20 -1.44 -0.35 -21.12
CA PHE A 20 -0.81 -1.66 -21.15
C PHE A 20 -1.79 -2.76 -21.59
N GLN A 21 -3.04 -2.71 -21.12
CA GLN A 21 -4.09 -3.64 -21.54
C GLN A 21 -4.45 -3.46 -23.03
N LYS A 22 -4.58 -2.22 -23.51
CA LYS A 22 -4.80 -1.93 -24.93
C LYS A 22 -3.67 -2.50 -25.80
N CYS A 23 -2.41 -2.31 -25.40
CA CYS A 23 -1.27 -2.89 -26.12
C CYS A 23 -1.32 -4.42 -26.20
N HIS A 24 -1.79 -5.10 -25.15
CA HIS A 24 -1.97 -6.55 -25.15
C HIS A 24 -3.14 -7.02 -26.02
N ILE A 25 -4.21 -6.22 -26.12
CA ILE A 25 -5.36 -6.50 -26.98
C ILE A 25 -5.00 -6.30 -28.46
N ASP A 26 -4.32 -5.19 -28.78
CA ASP A 26 -3.94 -4.85 -30.15
C ASP A 26 -2.83 -5.76 -30.69
N HIS A 27 -1.97 -6.27 -29.79
CA HIS A 27 -0.81 -7.08 -30.16
C HIS A 27 -0.76 -8.40 -29.36
N PRO A 28 -1.66 -9.35 -29.63
CA PRO A 28 -1.71 -10.63 -28.91
C PRO A 28 -0.42 -11.46 -29.09
N LEU A 29 0.26 -11.32 -30.24
CA LEU A 29 1.59 -11.89 -30.51
C LEU A 29 2.75 -10.96 -30.11
N GLY A 30 2.49 -9.65 -29.96
CA GLY A 30 3.50 -8.65 -29.62
C GLY A 30 4.08 -8.80 -28.22
N LYS A 31 3.41 -9.56 -27.33
CA LYS A 31 3.96 -9.98 -26.03
C LYS A 31 5.27 -10.78 -26.17
N PHE A 32 5.42 -11.52 -27.26
CA PHE A 32 6.61 -12.34 -27.51
C PHE A 32 7.76 -11.53 -28.14
N PHE A 33 7.44 -10.46 -28.85
CA PHE A 33 8.41 -9.57 -29.49
C PHE A 33 8.77 -8.34 -28.64
N GLY A 34 8.23 -8.25 -27.42
CA GLY A 34 8.52 -7.15 -26.50
C GLY A 34 7.89 -5.81 -26.89
N HIS A 35 6.84 -5.81 -27.73
CA HIS A 35 6.20 -4.58 -28.22
C HIS A 35 5.64 -3.70 -27.09
N CYS A 36 5.11 -4.35 -26.04
CA CYS A 36 4.57 -3.68 -24.85
C CYS A 36 5.59 -3.49 -23.71
N THR A 37 6.88 -3.72 -23.94
CA THR A 37 7.93 -3.67 -22.88
C THR A 37 8.07 -2.26 -22.30
N ASN A 38 7.99 -1.22 -23.12
CA ASN A 38 8.10 0.16 -22.63
C ASN A 38 6.94 0.53 -21.68
N LEU A 39 5.72 0.13 -22.02
CA LEU A 39 4.55 0.30 -21.17
C LEU A 39 4.67 -0.51 -19.87
N LYS A 40 5.19 -1.74 -19.97
CA LYS A 40 5.49 -2.57 -18.80
C LYS A 40 6.45 -1.87 -17.82
N ILE A 41 7.51 -1.23 -18.32
CA ILE A 41 8.50 -0.53 -17.48
C ILE A 41 7.85 0.68 -16.79
N LYS A 42 7.03 1.46 -17.52
CA LYS A 42 6.27 2.58 -16.94
C LYS A 42 5.33 2.11 -15.84
N LEU A 43 4.62 1.01 -16.09
CA LEU A 43 3.71 0.42 -15.11
C LEU A 43 4.44 -0.04 -13.85
N ASP A 44 5.55 -0.78 -14.02
CA ASP A 44 6.36 -1.25 -12.90
C ASP A 44 6.90 -0.09 -12.05
N ARG A 45 7.28 1.02 -12.69
CA ARG A 45 7.69 2.25 -11.99
C ARG A 45 6.54 2.86 -11.20
N CYS A 46 5.37 3.01 -11.81
CA CYS A 46 4.20 3.57 -11.13
C CYS A 46 3.81 2.74 -9.89
N PHE A 47 3.79 1.40 -10.00
CA PHE A 47 3.49 0.54 -8.86
C PHE A 47 4.53 0.62 -7.73
N ARG A 48 5.81 0.86 -8.05
CA ARG A 48 6.84 1.08 -7.02
C ARG A 48 6.61 2.40 -6.29
N GLU A 49 6.31 3.46 -7.02
CA GLU A 49 6.02 4.78 -6.46
C GLU A 49 4.77 4.74 -5.58
N GLU A 50 3.68 4.16 -6.07
CA GLU A 50 2.45 4.01 -5.30
C GLU A 50 2.66 3.17 -4.03
N LYS A 51 3.42 2.08 -4.12
CA LYS A 51 3.79 1.26 -2.96
C LYS A 51 4.62 2.05 -1.95
N ALA A 52 5.52 2.92 -2.40
CA ALA A 52 6.32 3.77 -1.53
C ALA A 52 5.44 4.79 -0.79
N VAL A 53 4.52 5.45 -1.48
CA VAL A 53 3.54 6.39 -0.90
C VAL A 53 2.67 5.70 0.15
N LYS A 54 2.06 4.55 -0.19
CA LYS A 54 1.22 3.77 0.74
C LYS A 54 2.02 3.29 1.95
N ARG A 55 3.28 2.87 1.77
CA ARG A 55 4.15 2.47 2.89
C ARG A 55 4.44 3.63 3.84
N LYS A 56 4.71 4.83 3.32
CA LYS A 56 4.94 6.02 4.14
C LYS A 56 3.70 6.38 4.95
N ALA A 57 2.53 6.45 4.29
CA ALA A 57 1.27 6.74 4.97
C ALA A 57 0.92 5.70 6.05
N ASN A 58 1.11 4.42 5.76
CA ASN A 58 0.87 3.34 6.72
C ASN A 58 1.86 3.37 7.90
N PHE A 59 3.12 3.73 7.65
CA PHE A 59 4.12 3.88 8.70
C PHE A 59 3.75 5.02 9.67
N GLU A 60 3.33 6.16 9.16
CA GLU A 60 2.88 7.31 9.97
C GLU A 60 1.62 6.97 10.76
N ALA A 61 0.63 6.32 10.13
CA ALA A 61 -0.59 5.87 10.80
C ALA A 61 -0.29 4.84 11.91
N SER A 62 0.57 3.87 11.62
CA SER A 62 1.00 2.85 12.58
C SER A 62 1.75 3.46 13.76
N LYS A 63 2.65 4.43 13.52
CA LYS A 63 3.35 5.16 14.58
C LYS A 63 2.37 5.89 15.49
N LYS A 64 1.42 6.64 14.91
CA LYS A 64 0.38 7.35 15.67
C LYS A 64 -0.50 6.41 16.49
N LEU A 65 -0.90 5.28 15.91
CA LEU A 65 -1.67 4.26 16.60
C LEU A 65 -0.88 3.65 17.75
N LYS A 66 0.40 3.31 17.53
CA LYS A 66 1.29 2.74 18.54
C LYS A 66 1.46 3.68 19.74
N GLU A 67 1.67 4.97 19.52
CA GLU A 67 1.77 5.95 20.59
C GLU A 67 0.46 6.07 21.39
N ARG A 68 -0.70 6.12 20.70
CA ARG A 68 -2.02 6.14 21.36
C ARG A 68 -2.25 4.91 22.23
N LEU A 69 -1.95 3.72 21.69
CA LEU A 69 -2.10 2.46 22.44
C LEU A 69 -1.13 2.39 23.62
N LYS A 70 0.08 2.94 23.50
CA LYS A 70 1.04 3.01 24.60
C LYS A 70 0.55 3.93 25.72
N ALA A 71 0.05 5.12 25.37
CA ALA A 71 -0.55 6.04 26.34
C ALA A 71 -1.72 5.38 27.08
N GLN A 72 -2.67 4.80 26.34
CA GLN A 72 -3.81 4.08 26.93
C GLN A 72 -3.37 2.93 27.84
N ARG A 73 -2.33 2.17 27.48
CA ARG A 73 -1.80 1.10 28.33
C ARG A 73 -1.18 1.64 29.63
N THR A 74 -0.47 2.75 29.56
CA THR A 74 0.08 3.41 30.75
C THR A 74 -1.03 3.96 31.64
N GLU A 75 -2.03 4.65 31.07
CA GLU A 75 -3.20 5.15 31.80
C GLU A 75 -3.98 4.02 32.49
N ASN A 76 -4.26 2.94 31.77
CA ASN A 76 -4.93 1.76 32.35
C ASN A 76 -4.10 1.08 33.44
N ARG A 77 -2.76 1.08 33.32
CA ARG A 77 -1.89 0.58 34.40
C ARG A 77 -2.00 1.45 35.64
N VAL A 78 -1.92 2.78 35.50
CA VAL A 78 -2.04 3.72 36.62
C VAL A 78 -3.41 3.64 37.30
N LEU A 79 -4.49 3.56 36.51
CA LEU A 79 -5.85 3.37 37.03
C LEU A 79 -6.01 2.02 37.74
N GLY A 80 -5.45 0.95 37.17
CA GLY A 80 -5.45 -0.37 37.79
C GLY A 80 -4.69 -0.41 39.12
N ASP A 81 -3.52 0.22 39.19
CA ASP A 81 -2.72 0.30 40.41
C ASP A 81 -3.42 1.15 41.50
N GLY A 82 -4.09 2.25 41.10
CA GLY A 82 -4.89 3.08 42.03
C GLY A 82 -6.14 2.39 42.57
N ASN A 83 -6.81 1.56 41.76
CA ASN A 83 -7.98 0.79 42.20
C ASN A 83 -7.59 -0.33 43.18
N ASN A 84 -6.39 -0.91 43.04
CA ASN A 84 -5.85 -1.89 43.99
C ASN A 84 -5.46 -1.24 45.34
N PHE A 85 -5.01 0.01 45.34
CA PHE A 85 -4.67 0.73 46.57
C PHE A 85 -5.90 1.19 47.37
N ALA A 86 -7.00 1.54 46.70
CA ALA A 86 -8.24 1.98 47.36
C ALA A 86 -9.10 0.83 47.95
N GLN A 87 -8.74 -0.43 47.70
CA GLN A 87 -9.47 -1.62 48.16
C GLN A 87 -8.75 -2.41 49.28
N ALA A 88 -7.68 -1.87 49.87
CA ALA A 88 -6.94 -2.47 50.99
C ALA A 88 -7.13 -1.70 52.30
#